data_AF-A0A941E4C1-F1
#
_entry.id   AF-A0A941E4C1-F1
#
_cell.length_a   1.000
_cell.length_b   1.000
_cell.length_c   1.000
_cell.angle_alpha   90.00
_cell.angle_beta   90.00
_cell.angle_gamma   90.00
#
_symmetry.space_group_name_H-M   'P 1'
#
loop_
_entity.id
_entity.type
_entity.pdbx_description
1 polymer ?
#
loop_
_entity_poly.entity_id
_entity_poly.type
_entity_poly.pdbx_seq_one_letter_code
_entity_poly.pdbx_strand_id
1 'polypeptide(L)'
;MLVYSHLSIPKSPLLSDIEELLSDFQELGIFQRYGTYCLLINSLLVHCLRDRAHSATLAQCYAVLESPSHRYFLGHQDFVRAEQLAGHVACIVKHRNHADQTHTLVDFGLGNLQKMTPMAPQVVATTMHRRASYLASITLKPNLHLTWWKVNQIPNLDEEFRAQASILNQLIAELQSFQQQRRPHGLHQCYPKLANHRLPSRLDSM
;
A
#
# COMPACT_ATOMS: atom_id res chain seq x y z
N MET A 1 5.78 16.50 1.94
CA MET A 1 6.79 15.69 1.22
C MET A 1 6.05 14.80 0.26
N LEU A 2 6.33 14.88 -1.04
CA LEU A 2 5.67 14.05 -2.05
C LEU A 2 6.17 12.60 -1.95
N VAL A 3 5.24 11.64 -1.94
CA VAL A 3 5.57 10.21 -1.94
C VAL A 3 5.96 9.80 -3.36
N TYR A 4 7.19 9.29 -3.55
CA TYR A 4 7.59 8.74 -4.85
C TYR A 4 7.02 7.33 -5.00
N SER A 5 6.16 7.14 -6.00
CA SER A 5 5.54 5.86 -6.32
C SER A 5 5.94 5.36 -7.71
N HIS A 6 5.92 4.04 -7.90
CA HIS A 6 6.09 3.39 -9.18
C HIS A 6 4.94 2.38 -9.40
N LEU A 7 3.96 2.77 -10.22
CA LEU A 7 2.77 1.97 -10.48
C LEU A 7 2.84 1.41 -11.92
N SER A 8 3.32 0.17 -12.05
CA SER A 8 3.46 -0.55 -13.31
C SER A 8 2.44 -1.68 -13.41
N ILE A 9 1.15 -1.28 -13.41
CA ILE A 9 0.01 -2.18 -13.58
C ILE A 9 -0.97 -1.60 -14.61
N PRO A 10 -1.76 -2.42 -15.31
CA PRO A 10 -2.75 -1.92 -16.26
C PRO A 10 -3.80 -1.03 -15.58
N LYS A 11 -4.33 -0.06 -16.35
CA LYS A 11 -5.49 0.73 -15.93
C LYS A 11 -6.64 -0.21 -15.57
N SER A 12 -7.08 -0.13 -14.34
CA SER A 12 -8.05 -1.04 -13.73
C SER A 12 -8.66 -0.38 -12.48
N PRO A 13 -9.80 -0.87 -11.97
CA PRO A 13 -10.33 -0.41 -10.68
C PRO A 13 -9.30 -0.51 -9.55
N LEU A 14 -8.47 -1.56 -9.57
CA LEU A 14 -7.37 -1.72 -8.62
C LEU A 14 -6.37 -0.56 -8.67
N LEU A 15 -5.98 -0.09 -9.85
CA LEU A 15 -5.06 1.04 -9.97
C LEU A 15 -5.68 2.30 -9.37
N SER A 16 -6.94 2.61 -9.70
CA SER A 16 -7.64 3.78 -9.14
C SER A 16 -7.77 3.72 -7.63
N ASP A 17 -8.08 2.54 -7.07
CA ASP A 17 -8.16 2.35 -5.62
C ASP A 17 -6.79 2.49 -4.93
N ILE A 18 -5.71 2.02 -5.57
CA ILE A 18 -4.34 2.22 -5.07
C ILE A 18 -3.97 3.71 -5.10
N GLU A 19 -4.31 4.43 -6.16
CA GLU A 19 -4.04 5.87 -6.30
C GLU A 19 -4.81 6.69 -5.24
N GLU A 20 -6.08 6.36 -4.99
CA GLU A 20 -6.88 6.98 -3.93
C GLU A 20 -6.25 6.72 -2.55
N LEU A 21 -5.90 5.46 -2.26
CA LEU A 21 -5.26 5.09 -1.01
C LEU A 21 -3.89 5.75 -0.82
N LEU A 22 -3.11 5.87 -1.89
CA LEU A 22 -1.85 6.59 -1.88
C LEU A 22 -2.07 8.06 -1.47
N SER A 23 -3.09 8.72 -2.01
CA SER A 23 -3.45 10.08 -1.64
C SER A 23 -3.86 10.18 -0.18
N ASP A 24 -4.78 9.31 0.27
CA ASP A 24 -5.29 9.33 1.65
C ASP A 24 -4.16 9.08 2.66
N PHE A 25 -3.27 8.11 2.40
CA PHE A 25 -2.15 7.81 3.27
C PHE A 25 -1.14 8.96 3.32
N GLN A 26 -0.97 9.68 2.21
CA GLN A 26 -0.10 10.86 2.17
C GLN A 26 -0.71 12.02 2.96
N GLU A 27 -2.02 12.29 2.81
CA GLU A 27 -2.73 13.37 3.50
C GLU A 27 -2.78 13.14 5.01
N LEU A 28 -2.99 11.90 5.45
CA LEU A 28 -2.93 11.51 6.86
C LEU A 28 -1.50 11.36 7.40
N GLY A 29 -0.47 11.56 6.58
CA GLY A 29 0.93 11.43 7.01
C GLY A 29 1.31 10.01 7.44
N ILE A 30 0.62 8.97 6.94
CA ILE A 30 0.83 7.57 7.31
C ILE A 30 2.22 7.11 6.87
N PHE A 31 2.69 7.50 5.69
CA PHE A 31 4.03 7.12 5.20
C PHE A 31 5.15 7.67 6.09
N GLN A 32 4.99 8.87 6.64
CA GLN A 32 5.98 9.51 7.52
C GLN A 32 6.02 8.82 8.88
N ARG A 33 4.85 8.46 9.41
CA ARG A 33 4.73 7.77 10.71
C ARG A 33 5.12 6.30 10.64
N TYR A 34 4.71 5.61 9.58
CA TYR A 34 4.69 4.14 9.52
C TYR A 34 5.30 3.52 8.26
N GLY A 35 5.80 4.30 7.29
CA GLY A 35 6.31 3.78 6.02
C GLY A 35 7.52 2.85 6.13
N THR A 36 8.19 2.81 7.28
CA THR A 36 9.28 1.85 7.58
C THR A 36 8.81 0.58 8.29
N TYR A 37 7.53 0.48 8.65
CA TYR A 37 6.92 -0.68 9.32
C TYR A 37 6.09 -1.45 8.29
N CYS A 38 6.77 -2.28 7.49
CA CYS A 38 6.18 -2.98 6.35
C CYS A 38 4.95 -3.81 6.73
N LEU A 39 4.98 -4.49 7.89
CA LEU A 39 3.84 -5.25 8.38
C LEU A 39 2.62 -4.37 8.62
N LEU A 40 2.76 -3.30 9.39
CA LEU A 40 1.65 -2.42 9.74
C LEU A 40 1.03 -1.78 8.49
N ILE A 41 1.85 -1.14 7.64
CA ILE A 41 1.34 -0.38 6.50
C ILE A 41 0.74 -1.29 5.41
N ASN A 42 1.35 -2.45 5.14
CA ASN A 42 0.78 -3.39 4.17
C ASN A 42 -0.43 -4.13 4.74
N SER A 43 -0.55 -4.29 6.07
CA SER A 43 -1.78 -4.80 6.70
C SER A 43 -2.94 -3.83 6.54
N LEU A 44 -2.69 -2.54 6.77
CA LEU A 44 -3.68 -1.48 6.54
C LEU A 44 -4.11 -1.45 5.07
N LEU A 45 -3.16 -1.53 4.13
CA LEU A 45 -3.44 -1.63 2.70
C LEU A 45 -4.31 -2.85 2.35
N VAL A 46 -3.98 -4.04 2.89
CA VAL A 46 -4.78 -5.26 2.67
C VAL A 46 -6.21 -5.08 3.17
N HIS A 47 -6.39 -4.48 4.35
CA HIS A 47 -7.72 -4.19 4.88
C HIS A 47 -8.50 -3.26 3.94
N CYS A 48 -7.89 -2.13 3.55
CA CYS A 48 -8.49 -1.14 2.66
C CYS A 48 -8.90 -1.70 1.29
N LEU A 49 -8.09 -2.59 0.72
CA LEU A 49 -8.37 -3.21 -0.57
C LEU A 49 -9.47 -4.27 -0.44
N ARG A 50 -9.53 -5.01 0.68
CA ARG A 50 -10.63 -5.95 0.96
C ARG A 50 -11.96 -5.26 1.13
N ASP A 51 -11.99 -4.11 1.81
CA ASP A 51 -13.20 -3.27 1.94
C ASP A 51 -13.70 -2.77 0.58
N ARG A 52 -12.80 -2.64 -0.40
CA ARG A 52 -13.10 -2.35 -1.81
C ARG A 52 -13.30 -3.60 -2.68
N ALA A 53 -13.60 -4.74 -2.06
CA ALA A 53 -13.87 -6.03 -2.70
C ALA A 53 -12.70 -6.66 -3.50
N HIS A 54 -11.46 -6.21 -3.29
CA HIS A 54 -10.28 -6.88 -3.87
C HIS A 54 -9.88 -8.10 -3.04
N SER A 55 -9.38 -9.14 -3.72
CA SER A 55 -8.82 -10.32 -3.06
C SER A 55 -7.36 -10.07 -2.64
N ALA A 56 -7.18 -9.22 -1.63
CA ALA A 56 -5.86 -8.84 -1.10
C ALA A 56 -5.40 -9.75 0.06
N THR A 57 -4.12 -10.10 0.11
CA THR A 57 -3.48 -10.88 1.18
C THR A 57 -2.05 -10.40 1.41
N LEU A 58 -1.50 -10.58 2.62
CA LEU A 58 -0.07 -10.41 2.85
C LEU A 58 0.72 -11.58 2.27
N ALA A 59 1.92 -11.29 1.79
CA ALA A 59 2.93 -12.27 1.42
C ALA A 59 4.26 -11.96 2.08
N GLN A 60 4.88 -13.00 2.61
CA GLN A 60 6.18 -12.92 3.25
C GLN A 60 7.28 -12.97 2.19
N CYS A 61 8.26 -12.08 2.31
CA CYS A 61 9.36 -11.96 1.36
C CYS A 61 10.58 -11.28 2.01
N TYR A 62 11.64 -11.10 1.24
CA TYR A 62 12.59 -10.00 1.43
C TYR A 62 12.70 -9.24 0.12
N ALA A 63 13.01 -7.95 0.16
CA ALA A 63 13.20 -7.16 -1.03
C ALA A 63 14.69 -6.87 -1.25
N VAL A 64 15.15 -6.95 -2.50
CA VAL A 64 16.53 -6.63 -2.88
C VAL A 64 16.50 -5.53 -3.92
N LEU A 65 17.19 -4.43 -3.61
CA LEU A 65 17.43 -3.33 -4.53
C LEU A 65 18.86 -3.44 -5.07
N GLU A 66 18.99 -3.69 -6.36
CA GLU A 66 20.28 -3.84 -7.04
C GLU A 66 20.56 -2.64 -7.95
N SER A 67 21.77 -2.12 -7.85
CA SER A 67 22.38 -1.18 -8.78
C SER A 67 23.75 -1.73 -9.23
N PRO A 68 24.39 -1.18 -10.28
CA PRO A 68 25.67 -1.67 -10.76
C PRO A 68 26.78 -1.73 -9.70
N SER A 69 26.70 -0.88 -8.67
CA SER A 69 27.72 -0.75 -7.63
C SER A 69 27.25 -1.19 -6.24
N HIS A 70 25.97 -1.52 -6.05
CA HIS A 70 25.42 -1.78 -4.72
C HIS A 70 24.26 -2.77 -4.75
N ARG A 71 24.15 -3.57 -3.68
CA ARG A 71 22.95 -4.36 -3.39
C ARG A 71 22.48 -4.03 -1.98
N TYR A 72 21.24 -3.58 -1.88
CA TYR A 72 20.60 -3.33 -0.61
C TYR A 72 19.52 -4.38 -0.35
N PHE A 73 19.52 -4.92 0.88
CA PHE A 73 18.58 -5.94 1.31
C PHE A 73 17.62 -5.36 2.34
N LEU A 74 16.33 -5.45 2.07
CA LEU A 74 15.26 -5.09 2.99
C LEU A 74 14.63 -6.37 3.57
N GLY A 75 14.73 -6.54 4.89
CA GLY A 75 14.12 -7.68 5.58
C GLY A 75 14.88 -9.00 5.38
N HIS A 76 16.12 -8.97 4.90
CA HIS A 76 16.94 -10.19 4.81
C HIS A 76 17.62 -10.47 6.15
N GLN A 77 17.54 -11.71 6.63
CA GLN A 77 18.01 -12.12 7.96
C GLN A 77 19.47 -11.71 8.26
N ASP A 78 20.36 -11.79 7.27
CA ASP A 78 21.78 -11.45 7.45
C ASP A 78 22.07 -9.94 7.47
N PHE A 79 21.06 -9.10 7.19
CA PHE A 79 21.22 -7.64 7.01
C PHE A 79 20.23 -6.82 7.85
N VAL A 80 19.34 -7.46 8.63
CA VAL A 80 18.46 -6.75 9.56
C VAL A 80 19.22 -6.33 10.82
N ARG A 81 18.88 -5.16 11.36
CA ARG A 81 19.42 -4.72 12.66
C ARG A 81 18.83 -5.56 13.78
N ALA A 82 19.50 -5.62 14.94
CA ALA A 82 19.09 -6.46 16.08
C ALA A 82 17.64 -6.22 16.56
N GLU A 83 17.10 -5.02 16.37
CA GLU A 83 15.74 -4.64 16.76
C GLU A 83 14.71 -4.77 15.62
N GLN A 84 15.15 -5.24 14.45
CA GLN A 84 14.29 -5.41 13.28
C GLN A 84 13.99 -6.89 13.06
N LEU A 85 12.72 -7.18 12.78
CA LEU A 85 12.33 -8.52 12.36
C LEU A 85 13.02 -8.89 11.04
N ALA A 86 13.61 -10.08 11.01
CA ALA A 86 14.11 -10.71 9.81
C ALA A 86 12.94 -11.04 8.88
N GLY A 87 12.61 -10.12 7.98
CA GLY A 87 11.57 -10.34 6.98
C GLY A 87 11.03 -9.04 6.42
N HIS A 88 10.36 -9.14 5.28
CA HIS A 88 9.53 -8.10 4.70
C HIS A 88 8.18 -8.70 4.33
N VAL A 89 7.13 -7.89 4.36
CA VAL A 89 5.83 -8.32 3.85
C VAL A 89 5.35 -7.34 2.80
N ALA A 90 4.70 -7.86 1.76
CA ALA A 90 4.06 -7.09 0.71
C ALA A 90 2.59 -7.51 0.57
N CYS A 91 1.76 -6.66 -0.03
CA CYS A 91 0.38 -6.99 -0.38
C CYS A 91 0.34 -7.70 -1.74
N ILE A 92 -0.39 -8.80 -1.85
CA ILE A 92 -0.73 -9.47 -3.10
C ILE A 92 -2.23 -9.32 -3.34
N VAL A 93 -2.61 -8.86 -4.53
CA VAL A 93 -3.99 -8.84 -5.01
C VAL A 93 -4.18 -9.92 -6.06
N LYS A 94 -5.05 -10.89 -5.76
CA LYS A 94 -5.38 -11.99 -6.67
C LYS A 94 -6.50 -11.58 -7.62
N HIS A 95 -6.23 -11.60 -8.92
CA HIS A 95 -7.22 -11.40 -9.97
C HIS A 95 -7.95 -12.71 -10.30
N ARG A 96 -9.29 -12.74 -10.15
CA ARG A 96 -10.10 -13.95 -10.35
C ARG A 96 -10.45 -14.24 -11.81
N ASN A 97 -10.46 -13.22 -12.68
CA ASN A 97 -11.08 -13.29 -14.00
C ASN A 97 -10.13 -13.09 -15.19
N HIS A 98 -8.81 -13.01 -14.95
CA HIS A 98 -7.83 -12.93 -16.04
C HIS A 98 -7.36 -14.34 -16.41
N ALA A 99 -7.48 -14.68 -17.70
CA ALA A 99 -7.03 -15.95 -18.26
C ALA A 99 -5.56 -16.27 -17.91
N ASP A 100 -4.74 -15.23 -17.70
CA ASP A 100 -3.32 -15.36 -17.35
C ASP A 100 -3.03 -15.40 -15.84
N GLN A 101 -4.06 -15.33 -14.97
CA GLN A 101 -3.92 -15.33 -13.49
C GLN A 101 -2.77 -14.45 -12.99
N THR A 102 -2.56 -13.30 -13.63
CA THR A 102 -1.52 -12.32 -13.30
C THR A 102 -1.94 -11.63 -12.00
N HIS A 103 -1.36 -12.05 -10.88
CA HIS A 103 -1.55 -11.40 -9.59
C HIS A 103 -0.76 -10.09 -9.55
N THR A 104 -1.16 -9.16 -8.69
CA THR A 104 -0.47 -7.88 -8.51
C THR A 104 0.23 -7.88 -7.15
N LEU A 105 1.49 -7.47 -7.12
CA LEU A 105 2.20 -7.12 -5.89
C LEU A 105 2.06 -5.60 -5.68
N VAL A 106 1.65 -5.20 -4.48
CA VAL A 106 1.60 -3.81 -4.04
C VAL A 106 2.37 -3.70 -2.74
N ASP A 107 3.26 -2.72 -2.63
CA ASP A 107 4.12 -2.57 -1.46
C ASP A 107 4.23 -1.11 -1.07
N PHE A 108 3.65 -0.77 0.09
CA PHE A 108 3.71 0.55 0.70
C PHE A 108 4.81 0.61 1.80
N GLY A 109 5.47 -0.51 2.09
CA GLY A 109 6.42 -0.69 3.18
C GLY A 109 7.87 -0.42 2.82
N LEU A 110 8.15 0.33 1.75
CA LEU A 110 9.50 0.54 1.23
C LEU A 110 10.22 1.74 1.83
N GLY A 111 9.74 2.32 2.93
CA GLY A 111 10.34 3.52 3.53
C GLY A 111 11.81 3.36 3.92
N ASN A 112 12.24 2.14 4.29
CA ASN A 112 13.66 1.84 4.56
C ASN A 112 14.52 1.87 3.29
N LEU A 113 13.99 1.44 2.13
CA LEU A 113 14.70 1.60 0.85
C LEU A 113 14.94 3.07 0.55
N GLN A 114 13.94 3.92 0.75
CA GLN A 114 14.08 5.34 0.46
C GLN A 114 15.12 6.03 1.36
N LYS A 115 15.19 5.67 2.65
CA LYS A 115 16.22 6.20 3.57
C LYS A 115 17.64 5.91 3.08
N MET A 116 17.85 4.77 2.43
CA MET A 116 19.16 4.29 1.98
C MET A 116 19.45 4.65 0.52
N THR A 117 18.41 4.81 -0.28
CA THR A 117 18.47 5.20 -1.69
C THR A 117 17.33 6.20 -1.93
N PRO A 118 17.57 7.51 -1.79
CA PRO A 118 16.52 8.54 -1.91
C PRO A 118 15.74 8.51 -3.24
N MET A 119 16.33 7.91 -4.28
CA MET A 119 15.72 7.71 -5.59
C MET A 119 14.81 6.47 -5.68
N ALA A 120 14.76 5.63 -4.65
CA ALA A 120 13.88 4.47 -4.60
C ALA A 120 12.44 4.89 -4.26
N PRO A 121 11.42 4.24 -4.86
CA PRO A 121 10.03 4.51 -4.54
C PRO A 121 9.71 4.06 -3.11
N GLN A 122 8.85 4.83 -2.44
CA GLN A 122 8.21 4.41 -1.18
C GLN A 122 7.05 3.46 -1.44
N VAL A 123 6.48 3.51 -2.64
CA VAL A 123 5.33 2.70 -3.05
C VAL A 123 5.57 2.06 -4.40
N VAL A 124 5.38 0.74 -4.51
CA VAL A 124 5.39 0.04 -5.79
C VAL A 124 4.11 -0.75 -5.97
N ALA A 125 3.55 -0.72 -7.19
CA ALA A 125 2.60 -1.70 -7.66
C ALA A 125 3.13 -2.31 -8.96
N THR A 126 3.16 -3.64 -9.05
CA THR A 126 3.67 -4.33 -10.23
C THR A 126 2.96 -5.66 -10.46
N THR A 127 2.96 -6.12 -11.69
CA THR A 127 2.45 -7.45 -12.04
C THR A 127 3.42 -8.51 -11.53
N MET A 128 2.90 -9.53 -10.85
CA MET A 128 3.69 -10.67 -10.43
C MET A 128 4.01 -11.56 -11.62
N HIS A 129 5.26 -12.01 -11.69
CA HIS A 129 5.68 -13.05 -12.62
C HIS A 129 5.67 -14.39 -11.88
N ARG A 130 5.00 -15.40 -12.45
CA ARG A 130 5.05 -16.77 -11.90
C ARG A 130 6.45 -17.35 -12.06
N ARG A 131 7.32 -17.08 -11.09
CA ARG A 131 8.62 -17.75 -10.95
C ARG A 131 8.70 -18.46 -9.60
N ALA A 132 9.54 -19.49 -9.53
CA ALA A 132 9.67 -20.31 -8.32
C ALA A 132 10.23 -19.49 -7.15
N SER A 133 11.27 -18.68 -7.38
CA SER A 133 12.10 -18.08 -6.33
C SER A 133 11.69 -16.68 -5.86
N TYR A 134 10.92 -15.93 -6.64
CA TYR A 134 10.52 -14.56 -6.28
C TYR A 134 9.05 -14.28 -6.64
N LEU A 135 8.46 -13.29 -5.96
CA LEU A 135 7.08 -12.83 -6.13
C LEU A 135 6.94 -11.89 -7.34
N ALA A 136 7.81 -10.88 -7.41
CA ALA A 136 7.87 -9.92 -8.50
C ALA A 136 9.30 -9.37 -8.65
N SER A 137 9.57 -8.79 -9.81
CA SER A 137 10.81 -8.08 -10.11
C SER A 137 10.48 -6.92 -11.04
N ILE A 138 11.10 -5.77 -10.81
CA ILE A 138 10.86 -4.58 -11.62
C ILE A 138 12.14 -3.77 -11.83
N THR A 139 12.25 -3.17 -13.01
CA THR A 139 13.26 -2.17 -13.34
C THR A 139 12.66 -0.80 -13.11
N LEU A 140 13.13 -0.10 -12.07
CA LEU A 140 12.62 1.22 -11.69
C LEU A 140 13.21 2.34 -12.56
N LYS A 141 14.51 2.22 -12.84
CA LYS A 141 15.33 3.07 -13.72
C LYS A 141 16.32 2.15 -14.45
N PRO A 142 16.99 2.59 -15.55
CA PRO A 142 17.83 1.72 -16.37
C PRO A 142 18.86 0.86 -15.60
N ASN A 143 19.25 1.30 -14.41
CA ASN A 143 20.25 0.65 -13.56
C ASN A 143 19.76 0.39 -12.12
N LEU A 144 18.45 0.29 -11.90
CA LEU A 144 17.89 0.03 -10.57
C LEU A 144 16.82 -1.05 -10.65
N HIS A 145 17.13 -2.22 -10.10
CA HIS A 145 16.26 -3.38 -10.11
C HIS A 145 15.79 -3.69 -8.70
N LEU A 146 14.49 -3.88 -8.52
CA LEU A 146 13.89 -4.25 -7.24
C LEU A 146 13.21 -5.61 -7.38
N THR A 147 13.60 -6.55 -6.53
CA THR A 147 13.07 -7.93 -6.54
C THR A 147 12.55 -8.31 -5.17
N TRP A 148 11.35 -8.88 -5.11
CA TRP A 148 10.76 -9.44 -3.88
C TRP A 148 10.91 -10.96 -3.89
N TRP A 149 11.86 -11.48 -3.13
CA TRP A 149 12.15 -12.90 -3.04
C TRP A 149 11.24 -13.59 -2.05
N LYS A 150 10.81 -14.81 -2.37
CA LYS A 150 9.95 -15.58 -1.46
C LYS A 150 10.75 -16.05 -0.25
N VAL A 151 10.11 -16.03 0.92
CA VAL A 151 10.61 -16.72 2.11
C VAL A 151 9.59 -17.76 2.54
N ASN A 152 10.07 -18.85 3.12
CA ASN A 152 9.18 -19.90 3.63
C ASN A 152 8.42 -19.42 4.87
N GLN A 153 9.11 -18.69 5.76
CA GLN A 153 8.54 -18.18 6.99
C GLN A 153 9.38 -17.02 7.54
N ILE A 154 8.71 -15.99 8.05
CA ILE A 154 9.25 -14.96 8.93
C ILE A 154 9.00 -15.41 10.37
N PRO A 155 10.04 -15.62 11.18
CA PRO A 155 9.88 -15.99 12.59
C PRO A 155 9.04 -14.94 13.34
N ASN A 156 8.18 -15.41 14.25
CA ASN A 156 7.37 -14.58 15.15
C ASN A 156 6.43 -13.57 14.45
N LEU A 157 6.13 -13.74 13.16
CA LEU A 157 5.26 -12.82 12.42
C LEU A 157 3.87 -12.67 13.08
N ASP A 158 3.31 -13.76 13.59
CA ASP A 158 1.99 -13.74 14.27
C ASP A 158 2.05 -12.97 15.59
N GLU A 159 3.16 -13.03 16.32
CA GLU A 159 3.36 -12.25 17.54
C GLU A 159 3.46 -10.77 17.23
N GLU A 160 4.23 -10.41 16.20
CA GLU A 160 4.33 -9.02 15.74
C GLU A 160 2.98 -8.49 15.27
N PHE A 161 2.23 -9.30 14.52
CA PHE A 161 0.90 -8.90 14.07
C PHE A 161 -0.04 -8.63 15.25
N ARG A 162 0.01 -9.47 16.29
CA ARG A 162 -0.74 -9.24 17.54
C ARG A 162 -0.28 -7.96 18.26
N ALA A 163 1.03 -7.71 18.33
CA ALA A 163 1.58 -6.52 18.97
C ALA A 163 1.15 -5.23 18.27
N GLN A 164 0.99 -5.27 16.94
CA GLN A 164 0.59 -4.12 16.12
C GLN A 164 -0.93 -3.96 15.95
N ALA A 165 -1.75 -4.93 16.40
CA ALA A 165 -3.18 -4.98 16.10
C ALA A 165 -3.96 -3.75 16.61
N SER A 166 -3.61 -3.23 17.80
CA SER A 166 -4.26 -2.04 18.35
C SER A 166 -3.99 -0.79 17.49
N ILE A 167 -2.76 -0.60 17.05
CA ILE A 167 -2.33 0.50 16.19
C ILE A 167 -3.01 0.37 14.82
N LEU A 168 -3.05 -0.84 14.26
CA LEU A 168 -3.74 -1.10 12.98
C LEU A 168 -5.22 -0.71 13.06
N ASN A 169 -5.92 -1.11 14.11
CA ASN A 169 -7.34 -0.76 14.29
C ASN A 169 -7.55 0.75 14.45
N GLN A 170 -6.65 1.45 15.13
CA GLN A 170 -6.69 2.92 15.23
C GLN A 170 -6.53 3.58 13.86
N LEU A 171 -5.56 3.12 13.05
CA LEU A 171 -5.34 3.64 11.70
C LEU A 171 -6.52 3.37 10.77
N ILE A 172 -7.15 2.20 10.89
CA ILE A 172 -8.38 1.87 10.15
C ILE A 172 -9.48 2.88 10.50
N ALA A 173 -9.72 3.15 11.79
CA ALA A 173 -10.75 4.09 12.22
C ALA A 173 -10.44 5.54 11.81
N GLU A 174 -9.17 5.96 11.89
CA GLU A 174 -8.70 7.28 11.44
C GLU A 174 -8.98 7.45 9.93
N LEU A 175 -8.56 6.47 9.12
CA LEU A 175 -8.76 6.50 7.67
C LEU A 175 -10.24 6.48 7.27
N GLN A 176 -11.05 5.65 7.91
CA GLN A 176 -12.50 5.59 7.64
C GLN A 176 -13.16 6.93 7.97
N SER A 177 -12.82 7.54 9.11
CA SER A 177 -13.34 8.85 9.50
C SER A 177 -12.96 9.92 8.48
N PHE A 178 -11.70 9.93 8.04
CA PHE A 178 -11.19 10.83 7.01
C PHE A 178 -11.94 10.66 5.67
N GLN A 179 -12.08 9.43 5.19
CA GLN A 179 -12.79 9.13 3.93
C GLN A 179 -14.28 9.49 4.00
N GLN A 180 -14.93 9.32 5.15
CA GLN A 180 -16.32 9.74 5.36
C GLN A 180 -16.47 11.27 5.30
N GLN A 181 -15.53 12.02 5.89
CA GLN A 181 -15.53 13.48 5.88
C GLN A 181 -15.16 14.09 4.51
N ARG A 182 -14.41 13.36 3.69
CA ARG A 182 -14.09 13.73 2.31
C ARG A 182 -15.32 13.63 1.37
N ARG A 183 -16.22 12.65 1.60
CA ARG A 183 -17.42 12.42 0.78
C ARG A 183 -18.41 13.62 0.70
N PRO A 184 -18.69 14.41 1.75
CA PRO A 184 -19.56 15.59 1.62
C PRO A 184 -18.90 16.77 0.86
N HIS A 185 -17.57 16.85 0.77
CA HIS A 185 -16.89 18.00 0.17
C HIS A 185 -16.82 17.96 -1.37
N GLY A 186 -16.91 16.77 -1.99
CA GLY A 186 -16.98 16.62 -3.45
C GLY A 186 -18.29 17.15 -4.05
N LEU A 187 -19.42 17.03 -3.35
CA LEU A 187 -20.70 17.61 -3.78
C LEU A 187 -20.74 19.13 -3.60
N HIS A 188 -20.13 19.65 -2.53
CA HIS A 188 -20.06 21.10 -2.28
C HIS A 188 -19.11 21.84 -3.23
N GLN A 189 -18.04 21.21 -3.70
CA GLN A 189 -17.15 21.80 -4.71
C GLN A 189 -17.70 21.70 -6.13
N CYS A 190 -18.41 20.62 -6.49
CA CYS A 190 -19.01 20.48 -7.83
C CYS A 190 -20.32 21.26 -7.99
N TYR A 191 -21.06 21.52 -6.91
CA TYR A 191 -22.33 22.26 -6.94
C TYR A 191 -22.50 23.22 -5.75
N PRO A 192 -21.73 24.33 -5.70
CA PRO A 192 -21.89 25.35 -4.65
C PRO A 192 -23.30 25.96 -4.61
N LYS A 193 -24.07 25.87 -5.71
CA LYS A 193 -25.45 26.36 -5.82
C LYS A 193 -26.49 25.48 -5.13
N LEU A 194 -26.20 24.20 -4.85
CA LEU A 194 -27.13 23.32 -4.14
C LEU A 194 -27.01 23.41 -2.61
N ALA A 195 -25.90 23.97 -2.11
CA ALA A 195 -25.65 24.12 -0.67
C ALA A 195 -26.50 25.23 -0.02
N ASN A 196 -26.95 26.21 -0.79
CA ASN A 196 -27.67 27.40 -0.29
C ASN A 196 -29.16 27.43 -0.62
N HIS A 197 -29.69 26.42 -1.32
CA HIS A 197 -31.14 26.30 -1.46
C HIS A 197 -31.71 25.54 -0.26
N ARG A 198 -32.06 26.30 0.79
CA ARG A 198 -33.14 25.87 1.69
C ARG A 198 -34.34 25.56 0.78
N LEU A 199 -34.75 24.29 0.76
CA LEU A 199 -36.00 23.88 0.13
C LEU A 199 -37.10 24.82 0.65
N PRO A 200 -37.87 25.48 -0.23
CA PRO A 200 -38.99 26.28 0.20
C PRO A 200 -39.97 25.36 0.93
N SER A 201 -40.17 25.62 2.22
CA SER A 201 -41.26 25.07 3.01
C SER A 201 -42.58 25.56 2.40
N ARG A 202 -43.24 24.70 1.64
CA ARG A 202 -44.61 24.88 1.11
C ARG A 202 -45.19 23.48 0.90
N LEU A 203 -46.38 23.11 1.35
CA LEU A 203 -47.53 23.88 1.83
C LEU A 203 -48.30 23.11 2.90
N ASP A 204 -48.58 23.76 4.03
CA ASP A 204 -49.87 23.61 4.70
C ASP A 204 -50.90 24.35 3.83
N SER A 205 -51.80 23.61 3.18
CA SER A 205 -53.19 24.00 2.83
C SER A 205 -53.80 23.04 1.81
N MET A 206 -54.49 22.01 2.32
CA MET A 206 -55.82 21.59 1.85
C MET A 206 -56.70 21.36 3.07
#